data_AF-A0AA35R4L8-F1
#
_entry.id   AF-A0AA35R4L8-F1
#
_cell.length_a   1.000
_cell.length_b   1.000
_cell.length_c   1.000
_cell.angle_alpha   90.00
_cell.angle_beta   90.00
_cell.angle_gamma   90.00
#
_symmetry.space_group_name_H-M   'P 1'
#
loop_
_entity.id
_entity.type
_entity.pdbx_description
1 polymer ?
#
loop_
_entity_poly.entity_id
_entity_poly.type
_entity_poly.pdbx_seq_one_letter_code
_entity_poly.pdbx_strand_id
1 'polypeptide(L)'
;MLRCSAPGWTPDHLLNGGTVPNERKLESRAILDSCRAVEIPPYTRQEMERCLDYYSQRRWITTDVSQAVLNELWHLTSGCPKTLQRMCASL
;
A
#
# COMPACT_ATOMS: atom_id res chain seq x y z
N MET A 1 -6.91 12.07 -14.48
CA MET A 1 -6.54 10.72 -14.01
C MET A 1 -5.48 10.85 -12.94
N LEU A 2 -5.85 10.71 -11.66
CA LEU A 2 -4.90 10.79 -10.55
C LEU A 2 -4.16 9.46 -10.44
N ARG A 3 -2.88 9.45 -10.81
CA ARG A 3 -2.02 8.28 -10.62
C ARG A 3 -1.79 8.11 -9.12
N CYS A 4 -2.07 6.92 -8.60
CA CYS A 4 -1.63 6.50 -7.29
C CYS A 4 -0.11 6.28 -7.34
N SER A 5 0.67 7.36 -7.25
CA SER A 5 2.10 7.26 -7.01
C SER A 5 2.30 6.87 -5.55
N ALA A 6 2.67 5.61 -5.31
CA ALA A 6 3.29 5.22 -4.06
C ALA A 6 4.49 6.17 -3.80
N PRO A 7 4.71 6.67 -2.58
CA PRO A 7 5.94 7.40 -2.28
C PRO A 7 7.11 6.48 -2.62
N GLY A 8 7.98 6.97 -3.50
CA GLY A 8 9.01 6.20 -4.18
C GLY A 8 9.76 5.30 -3.23
N TRP A 9 9.51 4.00 -3.34
CA TRP A 9 10.45 2.99 -2.88
C TRP A 9 11.51 2.86 -3.97
N THR A 10 12.37 3.87 -4.07
CA THR A 10 13.62 3.73 -4.81
C THR A 10 14.59 2.98 -3.91
N PRO A 11 15.25 1.91 -4.40
CA PRO A 11 16.28 1.19 -3.65
C PRO A 11 17.42 2.09 -3.12
N ASP A 12 17.53 3.31 -3.63
CA ASP A 12 18.53 4.32 -3.28
C ASP A 12 18.53 4.71 -1.79
N HIS A 13 17.38 4.63 -1.11
CA HIS A 13 17.28 4.97 0.31
C HIS A 13 18.02 3.99 1.24
N LEU A 14 18.40 2.79 0.77
CA LEU A 14 19.22 1.84 1.52
C LEU A 14 20.73 2.13 1.42
N LEU A 15 21.17 3.01 0.52
CA LEU A 15 22.59 3.21 0.21
C LEU A 15 23.21 4.44 0.88
N ASN A 16 22.41 5.40 1.36
CA ASN A 16 22.87 6.72 1.79
C ASN A 16 22.90 6.96 3.31
N GLY A 17 22.55 5.97 4.13
CA GLY A 17 22.40 6.13 5.58
C GLY A 17 23.53 5.57 6.46
N GLY A 18 24.61 5.03 5.89
CA GLY A 18 25.70 4.47 6.68
C GLY A 18 26.92 4.13 5.84
N THR A 19 28.09 4.25 6.45
CA THR A 19 29.37 3.72 5.94
C THR A 19 29.30 2.20 5.81
N VAL A 20 28.62 1.71 4.78
CA VAL A 20 28.64 0.30 4.38
C VAL A 20 29.89 0.09 3.52
N PRO A 21 30.77 -0.89 3.84
CA PRO A 21 31.93 -1.19 3.01
C PRO A 21 31.51 -1.49 1.56
N ASN A 22 32.31 -0.99 0.62
CA ASN A 22 31.99 -0.89 -0.81
C ASN A 22 31.58 -2.23 -1.45
N GLU A 23 32.11 -3.35 -0.94
CA GLU A 23 31.85 -4.71 -1.42
C GLU A 23 30.40 -5.15 -1.15
N ARG A 24 29.84 -4.88 0.04
CA ARG A 24 28.45 -5.24 0.38
C ARG A 24 27.42 -4.44 -0.41
N LYS A 25 27.75 -3.21 -0.82
CA LYS A 25 26.90 -2.40 -1.71
C LYS A 25 26.83 -2.99 -3.12
N LEU A 26 27.94 -3.54 -3.61
CA LEU A 26 28.02 -4.19 -4.92
C LEU A 26 27.26 -5.52 -4.95
N GLU A 27 27.41 -6.35 -3.90
CA GLU A 27 26.67 -7.61 -3.74
C GLU A 27 25.16 -7.38 -3.66
N SER A 28 24.73 -6.37 -2.90
CA SER A 28 23.31 -6.01 -2.79
C SER A 28 22.70 -5.61 -4.14
N ARG A 29 23.48 -4.95 -5.00
CA ARG A 29 23.05 -4.54 -6.33
C ARG A 29 22.96 -5.73 -7.29
N ALA A 30 23.93 -6.65 -7.24
CA ALA A 30 23.89 -7.89 -8.00
C ALA A 30 22.69 -8.78 -7.62
N ILE A 31 22.34 -8.82 -6.33
CA ILE A 31 21.15 -9.54 -5.85
C ILE A 31 19.86 -8.90 -6.40
N LEU A 32 19.75 -7.57 -6.35
CA LEU A 32 18.59 -6.85 -6.90
C LEU A 32 18.46 -7.02 -8.42
N ASP A 33 19.58 -6.99 -9.15
CA ASP A 33 19.58 -7.20 -10.61
C ASP A 33 19.18 -8.65 -10.98
N SER A 34 19.40 -9.62 -10.09
CA SER A 34 18.96 -11.02 -10.26
C SER A 34 17.50 -11.27 -9.85
N CYS A 35 16.85 -10.31 -9.20
CA CYS A 35 15.48 -10.45 -8.71
C CYS A 35 14.47 -10.04 -9.79
N ARG A 36 13.40 -10.83 -9.91
CA ARG A 36 12.24 -10.46 -10.72
C ARG A 36 11.36 -9.50 -9.92
N ALA A 37 11.12 -8.31 -10.44
CA ALA A 37 10.15 -7.39 -9.87
C ALA A 37 8.74 -8.02 -9.90
N VAL A 38 8.07 -8.00 -8.75
CA VAL A 38 6.67 -8.39 -8.62
C VAL A 38 5.88 -7.11 -8.38
N GLU A 39 4.98 -6.78 -9.31
CA GLU A 39 4.08 -5.65 -9.14
C GLU A 39 2.95 -6.03 -8.17
N ILE A 40 2.71 -5.17 -7.18
CA ILE A 40 1.60 -5.33 -6.24
C ILE A 40 0.54 -4.30 -6.63
N PRO A 41 -0.61 -4.74 -7.18
CA PRO A 41 -1.66 -3.82 -7.56
C PRO A 41 -2.39 -3.25 -6.33
N PRO A 42 -3.17 -2.17 -6.50
CA PRO A 42 -4.19 -1.78 -5.53
C PRO A 42 -5.18 -2.91 -5.28
N TYR A 43 -5.97 -2.80 -4.21
CA TYR A 43 -7.02 -3.77 -3.92
C TYR A 43 -8.01 -3.87 -5.07
N THR A 44 -8.39 -5.09 -5.38
CA THR A 44 -9.63 -5.37 -6.07
C THR A 44 -10.81 -4.99 -5.19
N ARG A 45 -11.99 -4.85 -5.81
CA ARG A 45 -13.21 -4.50 -5.08
C ARG A 45 -13.55 -5.52 -3.99
N GLN A 46 -13.38 -6.81 -4.28
CA GLN A 46 -13.62 -7.89 -3.31
C GLN A 46 -12.63 -7.88 -2.13
N GLU A 47 -11.35 -7.57 -2.39
CA GLU A 47 -10.35 -7.44 -1.33
C GLU A 47 -10.65 -6.26 -0.41
N MET A 48 -11.11 -5.14 -0.99
CA MET A 48 -11.51 -3.97 -0.23
C MET A 48 -12.74 -4.23 0.64
N GLU A 49 -13.75 -4.93 0.13
CA GLU A 49 -14.92 -5.37 0.91
C GLU A 49 -14.48 -6.20 2.14
N ARG A 50 -13.65 -7.21 1.92
CA ARG A 50 -13.13 -8.05 3.01
C ARG A 50 -12.28 -7.26 4.02
N CYS A 51 -11.54 -6.26 3.57
CA CYS A 51 -10.76 -5.38 4.43
C CYS A 51 -11.67 -4.54 5.35
N LEU A 52 -12.77 -3.99 4.79
CA LEU A 52 -13.74 -3.22 5.54
C LEU A 52 -14.54 -4.10 6.52
N ASP A 53 -14.92 -5.32 6.12
CA ASP A 53 -15.53 -6.30 7.02
C ASP A 53 -14.64 -6.57 8.24
N TYR A 54 -13.34 -6.73 8.01
CA TYR A 54 -12.37 -6.89 9.09
C TYR A 54 -12.31 -5.66 10.02
N TYR A 55 -12.33 -4.43 9.46
CA TYR A 55 -12.37 -3.20 10.27
C TYR A 55 -13.63 -3.09 11.12
N SER A 56 -14.79 -3.44 10.56
CA SER A 56 -16.07 -3.47 11.28
C SER A 56 -16.06 -4.50 12.40
N GLN A 57 -15.59 -5.73 12.15
CA GLN A 57 -15.49 -6.79 13.15
C GLN A 57 -14.57 -6.42 14.32
N ARG A 58 -13.50 -5.67 14.04
CA ARG A 58 -12.55 -5.17 15.05
C ARG A 58 -13.02 -3.89 15.75
N ARG A 59 -14.20 -3.36 15.37
CA ARG A 59 -14.73 -2.05 15.83
C ARG A 59 -13.73 -0.92 15.62
N TRP A 60 -12.95 -1.00 14.54
CA TRP A 60 -12.04 0.09 14.17
C TRP A 60 -12.81 1.22 13.49
N ILE A 61 -13.86 0.87 12.76
CA ILE A 61 -14.88 1.78 12.25
C ILE A 61 -16.19 1.52 12.96
N THR A 62 -16.94 2.59 13.24
CA THR A 62 -18.24 2.50 13.93
C THR A 62 -19.41 2.66 12.97
N THR A 63 -19.16 3.27 11.81
CA THR A 63 -20.13 3.46 10.74
C THR A 63 -20.48 2.14 10.05
N ASP A 64 -21.78 1.91 9.83
CA ASP A 64 -22.25 0.76 9.05
C ASP A 64 -21.82 0.90 7.57
N VAL A 65 -21.05 -0.08 7.09
CA VAL A 65 -20.51 -0.08 5.74
C VAL A 65 -21.56 -0.60 4.76
N SER A 66 -22.50 0.27 4.40
CA SER A 66 -23.45 -0.01 3.33
C SER A 66 -22.78 -0.04 1.94
N GLN A 67 -23.46 -0.61 0.95
CA GLN A 67 -22.99 -0.59 -0.44
C GLN A 67 -22.75 0.83 -0.99
N ALA A 68 -23.48 1.85 -0.48
CA ALA A 68 -23.25 3.24 -0.86
C ALA A 68 -21.90 3.76 -0.35
N VAL A 69 -21.60 3.50 0.94
CA VAL A 69 -20.31 3.86 1.56
C VAL A 69 -19.16 3.15 0.86
N LEU A 70 -19.31 1.86 0.56
CA LEU A 70 -18.31 1.10 -0.17
C LEU A 70 -18.02 1.71 -1.56
N ASN A 71 -19.06 2.10 -2.30
CA ASN A 71 -18.89 2.74 -3.61
C ASN A 71 -18.16 4.08 -3.50
N GLU A 72 -18.51 4.90 -2.50
CA GLU A 72 -17.85 6.18 -2.26
C GLU A 72 -16.37 5.99 -1.89
N LEU A 73 -16.09 5.09 -0.95
CA LEU A 73 -14.72 4.73 -0.58
C LEU A 73 -13.93 4.20 -1.79
N TRP A 74 -14.55 3.38 -2.64
CA TRP A 74 -13.91 2.89 -3.86
C TRP A 74 -13.56 4.04 -4.82
N HIS A 75 -14.48 4.97 -5.04
CA HIS A 75 -14.23 6.14 -5.88
C HIS A 75 -13.12 7.04 -5.33
N LEU A 76 -13.08 7.25 -4.01
CA LEU A 76 -12.10 8.13 -3.37
C LEU A 76 -10.71 7.49 -3.24
N THR A 77 -10.64 6.19 -3.02
CA THR A 77 -9.37 5.48 -2.77
C THR A 77 -8.81 4.79 -4.00
N SER A 78 -9.64 4.50 -5.01
CA SER A 78 -9.28 3.67 -6.17
C SER A 78 -8.62 2.34 -5.75
N GLY A 79 -9.05 1.76 -4.64
CA GLY A 79 -8.49 0.53 -4.08
C GLY A 79 -7.12 0.70 -3.41
N CYS A 80 -6.59 1.92 -3.25
CA CYS A 80 -5.30 2.13 -2.60
C CYS A 80 -5.36 1.82 -1.10
N PRO A 81 -4.61 0.82 -0.58
CA PRO A 81 -4.71 0.38 0.82
C PRO A 81 -4.39 1.50 1.82
N LYS A 82 -3.35 2.29 1.53
CA LYS A 82 -2.89 3.38 2.42
C LYS A 82 -3.92 4.50 2.52
N THR A 83 -4.58 4.84 1.41
CA THR A 83 -5.61 5.88 1.40
C THR A 83 -6.87 5.39 2.10
N LEU A 84 -7.26 4.13 1.86
CA LEU A 84 -8.39 3.50 2.54
C LEU A 84 -8.23 3.50 4.06
N GLN A 85 -7.07 3.05 4.56
CA GLN A 85 -6.77 3.05 6.00
C GLN A 85 -6.93 4.45 6.62
N ARG A 86 -6.43 5.50 5.94
CA ARG A 86 -6.50 6.87 6.44
C ARG A 86 -7.93 7.39 6.49
N MET A 87 -8.74 7.06 5.49
CA MET A 87 -10.15 7.47 5.46
C MET A 87 -10.96 6.73 6.53
N CYS A 88 -10.72 5.44 6.71
CA CYS A 88 -11.40 4.64 7.72
C CYS A 88 -11.03 5.06 9.16
N ALA A 89 -9.85 5.65 9.39
CA ALA A 89 -9.47 6.12 10.72
C ALA A 89 -10.40 7.20 11.30
N SER A 90 -11.24 7.83 10.48
CA SER A 90 -12.22 8.85 10.89
C SER A 90 -13.69 8.38 10.82
N LEU A 91 -13.96 7.10 10.52
CA LEU A 91 -15.30 6.50 10.39
C LEU A 91 -15.70 5.67 11.62
#